data_AF-A0A918GZK4-F1
#
_entry.id   AF-A0A918GZK4-F1
#
_cell.length_a   1.000
_cell.length_b   1.000
_cell.length_c   1.000
_cell.angle_alpha   90.00
_cell.angle_beta   90.00
_cell.angle_gamma   90.00
#
_symmetry.space_group_name_H-M   'P 1'
#
loop_
_entity.id
_entity.type
_entity.pdbx_description
1 polymer ?
#
loop_
_entity_poly.entity_id
_entity_poly.type
_entity_poly.pdbx_seq_one_letter_code
_entity_poly.pdbx_strand_id
1 'polypeptide(L)'
;MGTITNGRTSKPYENSNAPGLAWRKASRTDLDPILKDCVILAVAPAALGHPHPHVPDGTRMVALSDDKDPDSPVLLFTRAELTKFVQGVKDGEFDDFLATDEEMDAASLAAAV
;
A
#
# COMPACT_ATOMS: atom_id res chain seq x y z
N MET A 1 15.72 12.70 6.11
CA MET A 1 14.35 13.18 5.94
C MET A 1 13.72 12.35 4.84
N GLY A 2 12.58 11.72 5.12
CA GLY A 2 11.80 10.92 4.22
C GLY A 2 11.13 11.76 3.14
N THR A 3 10.60 11.06 2.15
CA THR A 3 9.97 11.67 0.97
C THR A 3 8.79 10.83 0.53
N ILE A 4 7.86 11.44 -0.20
CA ILE A 4 6.82 10.72 -0.93
C ILE A 4 6.79 11.15 -2.40
N THR A 5 6.73 10.17 -3.31
CA THR A 5 6.64 10.39 -4.75
C THR A 5 5.54 9.57 -5.43
N ASN A 6 4.93 10.10 -6.48
CA ASN A 6 4.07 9.34 -7.41
C ASN A 6 4.78 9.05 -8.76
N GLY A 7 6.10 9.26 -8.82
CA GLY A 7 6.90 9.15 -10.04
C GLY A 7 6.89 10.39 -10.94
N ARG A 8 5.99 11.35 -10.71
CA ARG A 8 5.92 12.64 -11.43
C ARG A 8 6.40 13.79 -10.54
N THR A 9 5.94 13.80 -9.30
CA THR A 9 6.28 14.81 -8.29
C THR A 9 6.79 14.11 -7.03
N SER A 10 7.67 14.80 -6.30
CA SER A 10 8.16 14.37 -4.98
C SER A 10 8.04 15.51 -3.99
N LYS A 11 7.64 15.22 -2.76
CA LYS A 11 7.58 16.19 -1.67
C LYS A 11 8.16 15.60 -0.37
N PRO A 12 8.63 16.44 0.57
CA PRO A 12 8.96 15.99 1.92
C PRO A 12 7.75 15.31 2.56
N TYR A 13 7.99 14.18 3.22
CA TYR A 13 6.97 13.43 3.95
C TYR A 13 7.65 12.51 4.96
N GLU A 14 7.11 12.44 6.15
CA GLU A 14 7.59 11.57 7.22
C GLU A 14 6.41 10.78 7.78
N ASN A 15 6.64 9.50 8.05
CA ASN A 15 5.75 8.67 8.85
C ASN A 15 6.44 8.43 10.20
N SER A 16 5.78 8.74 11.30
CA SER A 16 6.38 8.69 12.64
C SER A 16 6.79 7.28 13.06
N ASN A 17 6.11 6.25 12.56
CA ASN A 17 6.38 4.85 12.82
C ASN A 17 7.48 4.27 11.91
N ALA A 18 7.88 4.97 10.85
CA ALA A 18 8.98 4.59 9.97
C ALA A 18 9.71 5.83 9.40
N PRO A 19 10.45 6.55 10.25
CA PRO A 19 11.08 7.80 9.88
C PRO A 19 12.17 7.60 8.81
N GLY A 20 12.27 8.57 7.90
CA GLY A 20 13.33 8.62 6.90
C GLY A 20 13.13 7.73 5.67
N LEU A 21 12.02 6.99 5.56
CA LEU A 21 11.76 6.15 4.40
C LEU A 21 11.39 6.98 3.15
N ALA A 22 11.74 6.45 1.99
CA ALA A 22 11.36 6.98 0.69
C ALA A 22 10.10 6.26 0.18
N TRP A 23 8.95 6.89 0.42
CA TRP A 23 7.64 6.36 0.09
C TRP A 23 7.25 6.61 -1.37
N ARG A 24 6.49 5.67 -1.93
CA ARG A 24 5.93 5.74 -3.28
C ARG A 24 4.44 5.44 -3.23
N LYS A 25 3.63 6.33 -3.82
CA LYS A 25 2.22 6.08 -4.13
C LYS A 25 2.04 5.67 -5.60
N ALA A 26 0.86 5.18 -5.95
CA ALA A 26 0.51 4.90 -7.33
C ALA A 26 0.60 6.18 -8.20
N SER A 27 1.03 6.03 -9.46
CA SER A 27 1.16 7.17 -10.39
C SER A 27 -0.18 7.78 -10.78
N ARG A 28 -1.27 7.00 -10.65
CA ARG A 28 -2.67 7.43 -10.89
C ARG A 28 -3.21 8.32 -9.77
N THR A 29 -2.53 8.44 -8.64
CA THR A 29 -2.90 9.33 -7.55
C THR A 29 -2.31 10.72 -7.80
N ASP A 30 -3.15 11.75 -7.82
CA ASP A 30 -2.71 13.14 -7.87
C ASP A 30 -2.26 13.60 -6.48
N LEU A 31 -1.31 14.55 -6.43
CA LEU A 31 -0.82 15.09 -5.16
C LEU A 31 -1.58 16.35 -4.72
N ASP A 32 -2.52 16.85 -5.54
CA ASP A 32 -3.45 17.96 -5.30
C ASP A 32 -4.39 18.10 -6.53
N PRO A 33 -5.60 18.69 -6.43
CA PRO A 33 -6.41 18.95 -5.25
C PRO A 33 -7.47 17.86 -4.97
N ILE A 34 -7.47 16.76 -5.73
CA ILE A 34 -8.50 15.72 -5.66
C ILE A 34 -7.79 14.36 -5.62
N LEU A 35 -7.94 13.64 -4.49
CA LEU A 35 -7.25 12.38 -4.09
C LEU A 35 -5.83 12.56 -3.51
N LYS A 36 -5.73 13.18 -2.33
CA LYS A 36 -4.46 13.25 -1.56
C LYS A 36 -4.03 11.91 -0.96
N ASP A 37 -4.94 10.95 -0.91
CA ASP A 37 -4.92 9.85 0.04
C ASP A 37 -4.82 8.50 -0.66
N CYS A 38 -3.77 7.73 -0.39
CA CYS A 38 -3.60 6.42 -1.02
C CYS A 38 -2.67 5.50 -0.22
N VAL A 39 -2.68 4.23 -0.60
CA VAL A 39 -1.69 3.25 -0.16
C VAL A 39 -0.30 3.67 -0.65
N ILE A 40 0.66 3.65 0.26
CA ILE A 40 2.07 3.94 -0.02
C ILE A 40 2.95 2.73 0.28
N LEU A 41 4.01 2.58 -0.51
CA LEU A 41 5.01 1.54 -0.36
C LEU A 41 6.40 2.15 -0.24
N ALA A 42 7.25 1.60 0.63
CA ALA A 42 8.66 1.96 0.73
C ALA A 42 9.54 0.72 0.89
N VAL A 43 10.78 0.79 0.41
CA VAL A 43 11.80 -0.18 0.84
C VAL A 43 12.06 0.04 2.32
N ALA A 44 11.91 -1.01 3.12
CA ALA A 44 12.15 -0.97 4.54
C ALA A 44 13.50 -1.61 4.91
N PRO A 45 14.03 -1.34 6.11
CA PRO A 45 15.15 -2.10 6.65
C PRO A 45 14.90 -3.60 6.58
N ALA A 46 15.96 -4.38 6.45
CA ALA A 46 15.85 -5.82 6.47
C ALA A 46 15.32 -6.31 7.84
N ALA A 47 14.63 -7.44 7.84
CA ALA A 47 14.09 -8.04 9.05
C ALA A 47 15.18 -8.24 10.11
N LEU A 48 14.85 -7.96 11.37
CA LEU A 48 15.68 -8.21 12.54
C LEU A 48 14.77 -8.65 13.68
N GLY A 49 14.98 -9.85 14.22
CA GLY A 49 14.18 -10.42 15.29
C GLY A 49 12.70 -10.63 14.92
N HIS A 50 12.41 -10.95 13.65
CA HIS A 50 11.02 -11.09 13.21
C HIS A 50 10.30 -12.24 13.95
N PRO A 51 9.05 -12.06 14.42
CA PRO A 51 8.37 -13.04 15.26
C PRO A 51 8.03 -14.35 14.53
N HIS A 52 7.89 -14.29 13.20
CA HIS A 52 7.60 -15.48 12.40
C HIS A 52 8.89 -16.23 12.01
N PRO A 53 9.03 -17.53 12.31
CA PRO A 53 10.28 -18.28 12.16
C PRO A 53 10.74 -18.46 10.70
N HIS A 54 9.85 -18.28 9.72
CA HIS A 54 10.20 -18.36 8.30
C HIS A 54 10.67 -17.02 7.69
N VAL A 55 10.78 -15.97 8.50
CA VAL A 55 11.34 -14.68 8.09
C VAL A 55 12.67 -14.49 8.83
N PRO A 56 13.78 -15.04 8.31
CA PRO A 56 15.07 -14.90 8.96
C PRO A 56 15.57 -13.45 8.92
N ASP A 57 16.46 -13.12 9.84
CA ASP A 57 17.14 -11.83 9.84
C ASP A 57 17.87 -11.57 8.51
N GLY A 58 17.88 -10.32 8.08
CA GLY A 58 18.41 -9.93 6.77
C GLY A 58 17.42 -10.12 5.61
N THR A 59 16.22 -10.65 5.86
CA THR A 59 15.17 -10.73 4.82
C THR A 59 14.78 -9.32 4.36
N ARG A 60 14.71 -9.10 3.03
CA ARG A 60 14.30 -7.81 2.47
C ARG A 60 12.81 -7.56 2.71
N MET A 61 12.52 -6.40 3.29
CA MET A 61 11.17 -5.99 3.67
C MET A 61 10.68 -4.83 2.81
N VAL A 62 9.36 -4.73 2.71
CA VAL A 62 8.64 -3.62 2.12
C VAL A 62 7.66 -3.10 3.16
N ALA A 63 7.70 -1.80 3.42
CA ALA A 63 6.74 -1.11 4.25
C ALA A 63 5.51 -0.73 3.41
N LEU A 64 4.33 -0.94 3.97
CA LEU A 64 3.04 -0.47 3.47
C LEU A 64 2.40 0.41 4.53
N SER A 65 1.88 1.57 4.13
CA SER A 65 1.13 2.47 5.00
C SER A 65 0.04 3.18 4.21
N ASP A 66 -0.73 4.02 4.91
CA ASP A 66 -1.71 4.94 4.34
C ASP A 66 -1.27 6.38 4.59
N ASP A 67 -1.16 7.21 3.54
CA ASP A 67 -0.63 8.57 3.70
C ASP A 67 -1.66 9.61 4.20
N LYS A 68 -2.91 9.17 4.44
CA LYS A 68 -3.97 9.95 5.12
C LYS A 68 -3.57 10.41 6.53
N ASP A 69 -2.82 9.55 7.22
CA ASP A 69 -2.42 9.73 8.60
C ASP A 69 -0.89 9.54 8.71
N PRO A 70 -0.14 10.60 9.04
CA PRO A 70 1.30 10.51 9.29
C PRO A 70 1.68 9.54 10.41
N ASP A 71 0.74 9.23 11.31
CA ASP A 71 0.91 8.27 12.42
C ASP A 71 0.29 6.90 12.10
N SER A 72 -0.10 6.66 10.84
CA SER A 72 -0.65 5.38 10.41
C SER A 72 0.31 4.21 10.71
N PRO A 73 -0.24 3.03 11.08
CA PRO A 73 0.56 1.83 11.26
C PRO A 73 1.31 1.46 9.98
N VAL A 74 2.58 1.09 10.14
CA VAL A 74 3.41 0.58 9.05
C VAL A 74 3.43 -0.95 9.10
N LEU A 75 2.85 -1.58 8.08
CA LEU A 75 2.90 -3.02 7.91
C LEU A 75 4.15 -3.40 7.12
N LEU A 76 4.89 -4.39 7.63
CA LEU A 76 6.10 -4.90 6.99
C LEU A 76 5.80 -6.25 6.35
N PHE A 77 5.99 -6.31 5.03
CA PHE A 77 5.88 -7.54 4.25
C PHE A 77 7.25 -7.92 3.72
N THR A 78 7.54 -9.22 3.67
CA THR A 78 8.70 -9.68 2.90
C THR A 78 8.49 -9.34 1.42
N ARG A 79 9.59 -9.18 0.68
CA ARG A 79 9.50 -9.02 -0.77
C ARG A 79 8.73 -10.17 -1.44
N ALA A 80 8.85 -11.39 -0.91
CA ALA A 80 8.17 -12.56 -1.47
C ALA A 80 6.65 -12.48 -1.31
N GLU A 81 6.17 -12.12 -0.12
CA GLU A 81 4.73 -11.92 0.14
C GLU A 81 4.15 -10.82 -0.75
N LEU A 82 4.81 -9.65 -0.80
CA LEU A 82 4.31 -8.54 -1.63
C LEU A 82 4.33 -8.90 -3.12
N THR A 83 5.32 -9.66 -3.59
CA THR A 83 5.37 -10.12 -4.99
C THR A 83 4.18 -11.00 -5.32
N LYS A 84 3.86 -11.97 -4.46
CA LYS A 84 2.71 -12.86 -4.65
C LYS A 84 1.39 -12.10 -4.58
N PHE A 85 1.25 -11.18 -3.64
CA PHE A 85 0.08 -10.30 -3.56
C PHE A 85 -0.12 -9.53 -4.87
N VAL A 86 0.92 -8.87 -5.38
CA VAL A 86 0.84 -8.12 -6.64
C VAL A 86 0.57 -9.03 -7.84
N GLN A 87 1.04 -10.28 -7.85
CA GLN A 87 0.69 -11.25 -8.88
C GLN A 87 -0.80 -11.59 -8.83
N GLY A 88 -1.35 -11.96 -7.67
CA GLY A 88 -2.79 -12.23 -7.52
C GLY A 88 -3.67 -11.03 -7.92
N VAL A 89 -3.26 -9.79 -7.56
CA VAL A 89 -3.94 -8.56 -8.03
C VAL A 89 -3.93 -8.44 -9.56
N LYS A 90 -2.83 -8.79 -10.23
CA LYS A 90 -2.74 -8.76 -11.70
C LYS A 90 -3.54 -9.89 -12.35
N ASP A 91 -3.69 -11.01 -11.66
CA ASP A 91 -4.44 -12.17 -12.11
C ASP A 91 -5.96 -12.02 -11.85
N GLY A 92 -6.39 -10.90 -11.25
CA GLY A 92 -7.79 -10.57 -10.98
C GLY A 92 -8.37 -11.27 -9.74
N GLU A 93 -7.52 -11.90 -8.91
CA GLU A 93 -7.95 -12.66 -7.72
C GLU A 93 -8.65 -11.79 -6.65
N PHE A 94 -8.56 -10.46 -6.76
CA PHE A 94 -9.11 -9.49 -5.81
C PHE A 94 -10.08 -8.50 -6.47
N ASP A 95 -10.56 -8.77 -7.69
CA ASP A 95 -11.43 -7.85 -8.42
C ASP A 95 -12.80 -7.66 -7.76
N ASP A 96 -13.23 -8.61 -6.92
CA ASP A 96 -14.43 -8.51 -6.08
C ASP A 96 -14.37 -7.33 -5.09
N PHE A 97 -13.17 -6.88 -4.71
CA PHE A 97 -12.97 -5.69 -3.88
C PHE A 97 -12.98 -4.37 -4.67
N LEU A 98 -13.10 -4.42 -6.01
CA LEU A 98 -13.15 -3.22 -6.87
C LEU A 98 -14.57 -2.76 -7.18
N ALA A 99 -15.60 -3.51 -6.75
CA ALA A 99 -16.99 -3.21 -7.06
C ALA A 99 -17.40 -1.80 -6.59
N THR A 100 -17.96 -1.04 -7.51
CA THR A 100 -18.49 0.31 -7.31
C THR A 100 -19.84 0.28 -6.59
N ASP A 101 -20.24 1.41 -6.00
CA ASP A 101 -21.57 1.59 -5.42
C ASP A 101 -22.67 1.27 -6.44
N GLU A 102 -22.49 1.61 -7.73
CA GLU A 102 -23.41 1.27 -8.81
C GLU A 102 -23.49 -0.23 -9.09
N GLU A 103 -22.36 -0.96 -9.04
CA GLU A 103 -22.35 -2.42 -9.17
C GLU A 103 -23.03 -3.10 -7.98
N MET A 104 -22.88 -2.53 -6.77
CA MET A 104 -23.59 -2.97 -5.58
C MET A 104 -25.10 -2.68 -5.68
N ASP A 105 -25.49 -1.50 -6.16
CA ASP A 105 -26.89 -1.12 -6.36
C ASP A 105 -27.58 -1.95 -7.45
N ALA A 106 -26.88 -2.18 -8.58
CA ALA A 106 -27.38 -3.02 -9.67
C ALA A 106 -27.57 -4.48 -9.25
N ALA A 107 -26.64 -5.03 -8.45
CA ALA A 107 -26.79 -6.35 -7.85
C ALA A 107 -28.01 -6.42 -6.91
N SER A 108 -28.25 -5.36 -6.14
CA SER A 108 -29.41 -5.24 -5.23
C SER A 108 -30.74 -5.21 -5.99
N LEU A 109 -30.82 -4.47 -7.11
CA LEU A 109 -32.02 -4.39 -7.96
C LEU A 109 -32.32 -5.71 -8.68
N ALA A 110 -31.29 -6.41 -9.16
CA ALA A 110 -31.46 -7.68 -9.87
C ALA A 110 -31.96 -8.82 -8.95
N ALA A 111 -31.71 -8.76 -7.64
CA ALA A 111 -32.17 -9.74 -6.66
C ALA A 111 -33.63 -9.55 -6.20
N ALA A 112 -34.28 -8.44 -6.58
CA ALA A 112 -35.65 -8.10 -6.19
C ALA A 112 -36.74 -8.52 -7.21
N VAL A 113 -36.35 -9.24 -8.27
CA VAL A 113 -37.21 -9.73 -9.36
C VAL A 113 -37.25 -11.25 -9.35
#